data_AF-A4RW62-F1
#
_entry.id   AF-A4RW62-F1
#
_cell.length_a   1.000
_cell.length_b   1.000
_cell.length_c   1.000
_cell.angle_alpha   90.00
_cell.angle_beta   90.00
_cell.angle_gamma   90.00
#
_symmetry.space_group_name_H-M   'P 1'
#
loop_
_entity.id
_entity.type
_entity.pdbx_description
1 polymer ?
#
loop_
_entity_poly.entity_id
_entity_poly.type
_entity_poly.pdbx_seq_one_letter_code
_entity_poly.pdbx_strand_id
1 'polypeptide(L)'
;RVLVEAAMLAAMTGLAFHISSLFRFDAYFGALFPLPVVIACARSGRAAAMRTLVVASLLLLMISGPLRALNYFFLHGVLAYVLSSLWSSGSSWWVTVPASALTRTFGILASLSISSLLYRENVMKLLVTQMYSLLDQFAANVGATFAPTIGWVWATALFFILVNSFSYTLILHMVYTIVL
;
A
#
# COMPACT_ATOMS: atom_id res chain seq x y z
N ARG A 1 -10.29 -20.47 19.61
CA ARG A 1 -8.94 -20.50 18.98
C ARG A 1 -8.80 -19.47 17.86
N VAL A 2 -9.61 -19.54 16.78
CA VAL A 2 -9.57 -18.60 15.65
C VAL A 2 -9.66 -17.12 16.06
N LEU A 3 -10.54 -16.79 17.02
CA LEU A 3 -10.69 -15.41 17.53
C LEU A 3 -9.40 -14.89 18.18
N VAL A 4 -8.71 -15.74 18.95
CA VAL A 4 -7.49 -15.37 19.69
C VAL A 4 -6.33 -15.19 18.72
N GLU A 5 -6.16 -16.10 17.75
CA GLU A 5 -5.14 -15.98 16.71
C GLU A 5 -5.35 -14.69 15.87
N ALA A 6 -6.59 -14.38 15.51
CA ALA A 6 -6.92 -13.14 14.81
C ALA A 6 -6.61 -11.89 15.65
N ALA A 7 -6.93 -11.89 16.94
CA ALA A 7 -6.63 -10.78 17.84
C ALA A 7 -5.10 -10.59 18.01
N MET A 8 -4.35 -11.68 18.16
CA MET A 8 -2.88 -11.64 18.25
C MET A 8 -2.23 -11.10 16.97
N LEU A 9 -2.68 -11.55 15.80
CA LEU A 9 -2.17 -11.06 14.51
C LEU A 9 -2.55 -9.59 14.27
N ALA A 10 -3.76 -9.18 14.65
CA ALA A 10 -4.18 -7.78 14.58
C ALA A 10 -3.31 -6.90 15.51
N ALA A 11 -3.08 -7.33 16.75
CA ALA A 11 -2.20 -6.62 17.69
C ALA A 11 -0.76 -6.53 17.17
N MET A 12 -0.22 -7.62 16.60
CA MET A 12 1.10 -7.65 15.95
C MET A 12 1.20 -6.63 14.81
N THR A 13 0.20 -6.56 13.91
CA THR A 13 0.20 -5.57 12.82
C THR A 13 0.15 -4.14 13.33
N GLY A 14 -0.70 -3.85 14.31
CA GLY A 14 -0.82 -2.51 14.88
C GLY A 14 0.46 -2.05 15.55
N LEU A 15 1.09 -2.92 16.37
CA LEU A 15 2.38 -2.64 17.01
C LEU A 15 3.51 -2.50 16.00
N ALA A 16 3.63 -3.42 15.04
CA ALA A 16 4.67 -3.38 14.02
C ALA A 16 4.58 -2.10 13.17
N PHE A 17 3.38 -1.70 12.77
CA PHE A 17 3.16 -0.47 12.02
C PHE A 17 3.45 0.77 12.88
N HIS A 18 3.03 0.79 14.15
CA HIS A 18 3.31 1.89 15.05
C HIS A 18 4.82 2.08 15.28
N ILE A 19 5.54 1.00 15.58
CA ILE A 19 7.00 1.02 15.75
C ILE A 19 7.69 1.46 14.45
N SER A 20 7.27 0.91 13.31
CA SER A 20 7.89 1.27 12.03
C SER A 20 7.71 2.74 11.67
N SER A 21 6.56 3.31 12.02
CA SER A 21 6.28 4.72 11.85
C SER A 21 7.14 5.61 12.76
N LEU A 22 7.54 5.12 13.94
CA LEU A 22 8.47 5.84 14.83
C LEU A 22 9.91 5.86 14.27
N PHE A 23 10.37 4.72 13.72
CA PHE A 23 11.74 4.57 13.22
C PHE A 23 11.90 4.86 11.72
N ARG A 24 10.82 5.26 11.02
CA ARG A 24 10.76 5.45 9.56
C ARG A 24 11.18 4.21 8.75
N PHE A 25 10.88 3.03 9.29
CA PHE A 25 11.17 1.75 8.64
C PHE A 25 10.17 1.40 7.53
N ASP A 26 9.14 2.21 7.32
CA ASP A 26 8.10 2.00 6.31
C ASP A 26 8.65 1.78 4.88
N ALA A 27 9.77 2.42 4.54
CA ALA A 27 10.40 2.28 3.23
C ALA A 27 11.02 0.89 2.99
N TYR A 28 11.48 0.21 4.05
CA TYR A 28 12.20 -1.06 3.96
C TYR A 28 11.32 -2.25 4.35
N PHE A 29 10.52 -2.09 5.40
CA PHE A 29 9.68 -3.14 5.98
C PHE A 29 8.22 -3.06 5.52
N GLY A 30 7.93 -2.18 4.56
CA GLY A 30 6.59 -2.00 4.02
C GLY A 30 5.92 -3.31 3.57
N ALA A 31 6.69 -4.28 3.05
CA ALA A 31 6.19 -5.58 2.59
C ALA A 31 5.81 -6.54 3.74
N LEU A 32 6.28 -6.30 4.97
CA LEU A 32 5.97 -7.13 6.13
C LEU A 32 4.63 -6.76 6.79
N PHE A 33 4.15 -5.53 6.67
CA PHE A 33 2.88 -5.13 7.30
C PHE A 33 1.65 -5.91 6.83
N PRO A 34 1.53 -6.26 5.53
CA PRO A 34 0.45 -7.11 5.06
C PRO A 34 0.51 -8.53 5.63
N LEU A 35 1.70 -9.07 5.93
CA LEU A 35 1.89 -10.50 6.18
C LEU A 35 0.99 -11.09 7.25
N PRO A 36 0.81 -10.49 8.44
CA PRO A 36 -0.02 -11.12 9.48
C PRO A 36 -1.51 -11.19 9.08
N VAL A 37 -2.01 -10.22 8.29
CA VAL A 37 -3.38 -10.26 7.74
C VAL A 37 -3.52 -11.40 6.73
N VAL A 38 -2.50 -11.61 5.91
CA VAL A 38 -2.51 -12.69 4.91
C VAL A 38 -2.37 -14.06 5.58
N ILE A 39 -1.56 -14.19 6.63
CA ILE A 39 -1.46 -15.42 7.46
C ILE A 39 -2.80 -15.72 8.14
N ALA A 40 -3.49 -14.70 8.66
CA ALA A 40 -4.83 -14.86 9.23
C ALA A 40 -5.81 -15.41 8.18
N CYS A 41 -5.73 -14.94 6.93
CA CYS A 41 -6.53 -15.45 5.83
C CYS A 41 -6.20 -16.91 5.49
N ALA A 42 -4.92 -17.27 5.42
CA ALA A 42 -4.47 -18.61 5.06
C ALA A 42 -4.92 -19.65 6.10
N ARG A 43 -4.86 -19.29 7.40
CA ARG A 43 -5.20 -20.20 8.50
C ARG A 43 -6.69 -20.32 8.80
N SER A 44 -7.43 -19.22 8.66
CA SER A 44 -8.82 -19.13 9.17
C SER A 44 -9.81 -18.56 8.15
N GLY A 45 -9.39 -18.39 6.89
CA GLY A 45 -10.23 -17.96 5.78
C GLY A 45 -10.44 -16.44 5.69
N ARG A 46 -11.18 -16.04 4.64
CA ARG A 46 -11.40 -14.63 4.25
C ARG A 46 -12.10 -13.80 5.34
N ALA A 47 -13.03 -14.41 6.07
CA ALA A 47 -13.75 -13.74 7.16
C ALA A 47 -12.84 -13.37 8.32
N ALA A 48 -11.82 -14.19 8.62
CA ALA A 48 -10.83 -13.89 9.66
C ALA A 48 -9.92 -12.73 9.23
N ALA A 49 -9.47 -12.73 7.97
CA ALA A 49 -8.65 -11.66 7.40
C ALA A 49 -9.32 -10.28 7.54
N MET A 50 -10.61 -10.18 7.19
CA MET A 50 -11.35 -8.93 7.32
C MET A 50 -11.45 -8.47 8.78
N ARG A 51 -11.69 -9.40 9.73
CA ARG A 51 -11.70 -9.08 11.16
C ARG A 51 -10.34 -8.56 11.63
N THR A 52 -9.25 -9.21 11.22
CA THR A 52 -7.89 -8.76 11.59
C THR A 52 -7.57 -7.38 11.06
N LEU A 53 -7.98 -7.08 9.82
CA LEU A 53 -7.80 -5.78 9.19
C LEU A 53 -8.57 -4.68 9.92
N VAL A 54 -9.85 -4.90 10.20
CA VAL A 54 -10.71 -3.93 10.89
C VAL A 54 -10.18 -3.67 12.30
N VAL A 55 -9.85 -4.72 13.06
CA VAL A 55 -9.32 -4.59 14.42
C VAL A 55 -7.96 -3.88 14.43
N ALA A 56 -7.06 -4.20 13.49
CA ALA A 56 -5.78 -3.52 13.35
C ALA A 56 -5.95 -2.03 13.02
N SER A 57 -6.88 -1.70 12.12
CA SER A 57 -7.18 -0.30 11.78
C SER A 57 -7.78 0.49 12.93
N LEU A 58 -8.65 -0.13 13.74
CA LEU A 58 -9.22 0.48 14.96
C LEU A 58 -8.16 0.68 16.04
N LEU A 59 -7.27 -0.29 16.24
CA LEU A 59 -6.14 -0.16 17.16
C LEU A 59 -5.22 0.99 16.74
N LEU A 60 -4.90 1.08 15.45
CA LEU A 60 -4.10 2.18 14.91
C LEU A 60 -4.81 3.52 14.99
N LEU A 61 -6.13 3.55 14.83
CA LEU A 61 -6.93 4.76 15.02
C LEU A 61 -6.81 5.27 16.46
N MET A 62 -6.90 4.36 17.43
CA MET A 62 -6.82 4.67 18.85
C MET A 62 -5.42 5.09 19.29
N ILE A 63 -4.36 4.46 18.76
CA ILE A 63 -2.97 4.69 19.19
C ILE A 63 -2.27 5.79 18.38
N SER A 64 -2.40 5.76 17.05
CA SER A 64 -1.59 6.55 16.11
C SER A 64 -2.34 7.72 15.48
N GLY A 65 -3.64 7.84 15.75
CA GLY A 65 -4.50 8.87 15.20
C GLY A 65 -5.11 8.52 13.83
N PRO A 66 -6.11 9.31 13.39
CA PRO A 66 -6.97 8.98 12.25
C PRO A 66 -6.23 8.94 10.92
N LEU A 67 -5.27 9.83 10.72
CA LEU A 67 -4.51 9.89 9.47
C LEU A 67 -3.68 8.61 9.23
N ARG A 68 -2.96 8.15 10.27
CA ARG A 68 -2.09 6.97 10.18
C ARG A 68 -2.93 5.70 10.02
N ALA A 69 -4.06 5.62 10.69
CA ALA A 69 -4.99 4.51 10.54
C ALA A 69 -5.56 4.42 9.11
N LEU A 70 -5.96 5.55 8.52
CA LEU A 70 -6.42 5.60 7.14
C LEU A 70 -5.31 5.22 6.16
N ASN A 71 -4.10 5.74 6.35
CA ASN A 71 -2.95 5.36 5.53
C ASN A 71 -2.69 3.85 5.58
N TYR A 72 -2.64 3.26 6.76
CA TYR A 72 -2.52 1.81 6.90
C TYR A 72 -3.64 1.05 6.18
N PHE A 73 -4.89 1.47 6.39
CA PHE A 73 -6.06 0.82 5.80
C PHE A 73 -5.98 0.79 4.28
N PHE A 74 -5.72 1.93 3.64
CA PHE A 74 -5.67 2.04 2.18
C PHE A 74 -4.40 1.44 1.56
N LEU A 75 -3.22 1.69 2.14
CA LEU A 75 -1.94 1.28 1.55
C LEU A 75 -1.60 -0.20 1.78
N HIS A 76 -1.96 -0.73 2.96
CA HIS A 76 -1.55 -2.06 3.38
C HIS A 76 -2.75 -2.98 3.63
N GLY A 77 -3.81 -2.50 4.29
CA GLY A 77 -4.98 -3.29 4.64
C GLY A 77 -5.73 -3.84 3.42
N VAL A 78 -6.25 -2.95 2.57
CA VAL A 78 -7.05 -3.34 1.39
C VAL A 78 -6.24 -4.25 0.46
N LEU A 79 -4.95 -3.95 0.26
CA LEU A 79 -4.04 -4.79 -0.51
C LEU A 79 -3.90 -6.19 0.10
N ALA A 80 -3.65 -6.30 1.40
CA ALA A 80 -3.52 -7.58 2.08
C ALA A 80 -4.79 -8.43 1.95
N TYR A 81 -5.96 -7.80 2.07
CA TYR A 81 -7.24 -8.48 1.94
C TYR A 81 -7.50 -8.97 0.51
N VAL A 82 -7.34 -8.11 -0.51
CA VAL A 82 -7.57 -8.49 -1.91
C VAL A 82 -6.61 -9.58 -2.34
N LEU A 83 -5.33 -9.43 -2.01
CA LEU A 83 -4.31 -10.42 -2.31
C LEU A 83 -4.62 -11.77 -1.67
N SER A 84 -4.84 -11.80 -0.35
CA SER A 84 -5.12 -13.03 0.39
C SER A 84 -6.40 -13.72 -0.08
N SER A 85 -7.40 -12.93 -0.42
CA SER A 85 -8.64 -13.39 -1.03
C SER A 85 -8.41 -14.05 -2.39
N LEU A 86 -7.67 -13.40 -3.28
CA LEU A 86 -7.36 -13.95 -4.61
C LEU A 86 -6.53 -15.23 -4.51
N TRP A 87 -5.58 -15.27 -3.57
CA TRP A 87 -4.77 -16.45 -3.33
C TRP A 87 -5.60 -17.63 -2.80
N SER A 88 -6.49 -17.38 -1.84
CA SER A 88 -7.38 -18.41 -1.31
C SER A 88 -8.33 -19.01 -2.36
N SER A 89 -8.53 -18.30 -3.47
CA SER A 89 -9.33 -18.75 -4.61
C SER A 89 -8.56 -19.61 -5.61
N GLY A 90 -7.25 -19.83 -5.42
CA GLY A 90 -6.42 -20.63 -6.33
C GLY A 90 -6.15 -19.97 -7.69
N SER A 91 -6.29 -18.64 -7.80
CA SER A 91 -6.07 -17.92 -9.05
C SER A 91 -4.61 -17.96 -9.50
N SER A 92 -4.38 -17.98 -10.82
CA SER A 92 -3.04 -17.99 -11.39
C SER A 92 -2.28 -16.69 -11.09
N TRP A 93 -0.96 -16.81 -10.96
CA TRP A 93 -0.06 -15.68 -10.67
C TRP A 93 -0.21 -14.50 -11.64
N TRP A 94 -0.48 -14.82 -12.91
CA TRP A 94 -0.73 -13.86 -13.98
C TRP A 94 -1.93 -12.95 -13.73
N VAL A 95 -2.90 -13.37 -12.91
CA VAL A 95 -4.09 -12.57 -12.56
C VAL A 95 -3.89 -11.91 -11.19
N THR A 96 -3.29 -12.61 -10.23
CA THR A 96 -3.17 -12.11 -8.85
C THR A 96 -2.22 -10.92 -8.73
N VAL A 97 -1.10 -10.94 -9.45
CA VAL A 97 -0.12 -9.85 -9.44
C VAL A 97 -0.69 -8.55 -10.01
N PRO A 98 -1.22 -8.49 -11.25
CA PRO A 98 -1.75 -7.24 -11.77
C PRO A 98 -2.97 -6.76 -10.99
N ALA A 99 -3.87 -7.65 -10.53
CA ALA A 99 -5.03 -7.25 -9.74
C ALA A 99 -4.66 -6.60 -8.41
N SER A 100 -3.67 -7.14 -7.70
CA SER A 100 -3.20 -6.57 -6.43
C SER A 100 -2.32 -5.32 -6.63
N ALA A 101 -1.56 -5.22 -7.73
CA ALA A 101 -0.85 -4.00 -8.10
C ALA A 101 -1.81 -2.83 -8.45
N LEU A 102 -2.91 -3.11 -9.17
CA LEU A 102 -3.96 -2.11 -9.43
C LEU A 102 -4.65 -1.67 -8.13
N THR A 103 -4.96 -2.63 -7.26
CA THR A 103 -5.53 -2.34 -5.93
C THR A 103 -4.58 -1.45 -5.12
N ARG A 104 -3.27 -1.72 -5.16
CA ARG A 104 -2.26 -0.87 -4.50
C ARG A 104 -2.24 0.54 -5.05
N THR A 105 -2.26 0.66 -6.38
CA THR A 105 -2.25 1.94 -7.09
C THR A 105 -3.45 2.78 -6.66
N PHE A 106 -4.63 2.18 -6.60
CA PHE A 106 -5.83 2.83 -6.08
C PHE A 106 -5.68 3.22 -4.60
N GLY A 107 -5.11 2.34 -3.77
CA GLY A 107 -4.83 2.61 -2.36
C GLY A 107 -3.89 3.81 -2.15
N ILE A 108 -2.84 3.94 -2.98
CA ILE A 108 -1.91 5.08 -2.95
C ILE A 108 -2.63 6.37 -3.32
N LEU A 109 -3.43 6.37 -4.40
CA LEU A 109 -4.18 7.55 -4.83
C LEU A 109 -5.23 7.98 -3.80
N ALA A 110 -5.92 7.03 -3.17
CA ALA A 110 -6.87 7.28 -2.11
C ALA A 110 -6.18 7.87 -0.86
N SER A 111 -5.06 7.27 -0.44
CA SER A 111 -4.22 7.74 0.67
C SER A 111 -3.71 9.18 0.43
N LEU A 112 -3.23 9.47 -0.78
CA LEU A 112 -2.79 10.82 -1.16
C LEU A 112 -3.94 11.84 -1.12
N SER A 113 -5.11 11.46 -1.63
CA SER A 113 -6.29 12.32 -1.65
C SER A 113 -6.78 12.64 -0.23
N ILE A 114 -6.85 11.63 0.63
CA ILE A 114 -7.24 11.79 2.05
C ILE A 114 -6.21 12.62 2.81
N SER A 115 -4.92 12.37 2.58
CA SER A 115 -3.86 13.16 3.20
C SER A 115 -3.94 14.63 2.77
N SER A 116 -4.22 14.90 1.49
CA SER A 116 -4.41 16.27 1.00
C SER A 116 -5.62 16.95 1.63
N LEU A 117 -6.73 16.22 1.82
CA LEU A 117 -7.93 16.75 2.48
C LEU A 117 -7.67 17.07 3.96
N LEU A 118 -6.96 16.18 4.66
CA LEU A 118 -6.79 16.26 6.11
C LEU A 118 -5.75 17.32 6.52
N TYR A 119 -4.64 17.43 5.78
CA TYR A 119 -3.63 18.45 6.05
C TYR A 119 -4.06 19.85 5.59
N ARG A 120 -5.14 19.97 4.78
CA ARG A 120 -5.51 21.20 4.05
C ARG A 120 -4.39 21.79 3.19
N GLU A 121 -3.29 21.05 3.03
CA GLU A 121 -2.20 21.36 2.14
C GLU A 121 -2.34 20.51 0.87
N ASN A 122 -1.93 21.09 -0.26
CA ASN A 122 -1.97 20.41 -1.54
C ASN A 122 -0.77 19.47 -1.68
N VAL A 123 -0.73 18.39 -0.90
CA VAL A 123 0.29 17.33 -1.03
C VAL A 123 0.32 16.81 -2.48
N MET A 124 -0.84 16.77 -3.12
CA MET A 124 -0.97 16.45 -4.55
C MET A 124 -0.25 17.47 -5.46
N LYS A 125 -0.33 18.78 -5.14
CA LYS A 125 0.39 19.82 -5.88
C LYS A 125 1.91 19.67 -5.71
N LEU A 126 2.35 19.26 -4.52
CA LEU A 126 3.76 19.02 -4.24
C LEU A 126 4.29 17.84 -5.07
N LEU A 127 3.53 16.74 -5.15
CA LEU A 127 3.82 15.60 -6.03
C LEU A 127 3.92 16.04 -7.51
N VAL A 128 2.91 16.78 -8.01
CA VAL A 128 2.88 17.27 -9.40
C VAL A 128 4.08 18.17 -9.70
N THR A 129 4.48 19.02 -8.75
CA THR A 129 5.64 19.91 -8.92
C THR A 129 6.96 19.13 -8.96
N GLN A 130 7.11 18.11 -8.11
CA GLN A 130 8.29 17.22 -8.15
C GLN A 130 8.37 16.46 -9.48
N MET A 131 7.23 15.92 -9.95
CA MET A 131 7.18 15.22 -11.23
C MET A 131 7.48 16.16 -12.41
N TYR A 132 6.98 17.40 -12.38
CA TYR A 132 7.32 18.41 -13.39
C TYR A 132 8.83 18.66 -13.42
N SER A 133 9.48 18.83 -12.26
CA SER A 133 10.93 19.04 -12.19
C SER A 133 11.72 17.85 -12.73
N LEU A 134 11.30 16.61 -12.46
CA LEU A 134 11.94 15.42 -13.03
C LEU A 134 11.81 15.36 -14.55
N LEU A 135 10.63 15.71 -15.10
CA LEU A 135 10.41 15.73 -16.54
C LEU A 135 11.22 16.83 -17.22
N ASP A 136 11.32 17.99 -16.59
CA ASP A 136 12.11 19.12 -17.09
C ASP A 136 13.60 18.77 -17.12
N GLN A 137 14.12 18.13 -16.07
CA GLN A 137 15.50 17.61 -16.05
C GLN A 137 15.73 16.54 -17.12
N PHE A 138 14.79 15.62 -17.32
CA PHE A 138 14.89 14.60 -18.35
C PHE A 138 14.88 15.22 -19.76
N ALA A 139 14.00 16.19 -20.01
CA ALA A 139 13.92 16.92 -21.27
C ALA A 139 15.23 17.69 -21.55
N ALA A 140 15.78 18.37 -20.54
CA ALA A 140 17.06 19.06 -20.63
C ALA A 140 18.20 18.11 -20.98
N ASN A 141 18.26 16.92 -20.38
CA ASN A 141 19.29 15.91 -20.66
C ASN A 141 19.17 15.32 -22.08
N VAL A 142 17.96 15.27 -22.63
CA VAL A 142 17.68 14.77 -23.99
C VAL A 142 17.83 15.89 -25.04
N GLY A 143 18.08 17.14 -24.62
CA GLY A 143 18.18 18.30 -25.52
C GLY A 143 16.82 18.77 -26.06
N ALA A 144 15.73 18.36 -25.43
CA ALA A 144 14.37 18.75 -25.78
C ALA A 144 14.04 20.13 -25.20
N THR A 145 13.57 21.05 -26.04
CA THR A 145 13.19 22.43 -25.66
C THR A 145 11.69 22.62 -25.39
N PHE A 146 10.90 21.54 -25.38
CA PHE A 146 9.47 21.63 -25.10
C PHE A 146 9.18 21.61 -23.60
N ALA A 147 8.27 22.47 -23.15
CA ALA A 147 7.79 22.46 -21.77
C ALA A 147 6.91 21.20 -21.53
N PRO A 148 7.08 20.48 -20.40
CA PRO A 148 6.23 19.34 -20.06
C PRO A 148 4.77 19.78 -19.88
N THR A 149 3.84 19.21 -20.65
CA THR A 149 2.40 19.48 -20.44
C THR A 149 1.88 18.72 -19.21
N ILE A 150 0.79 19.21 -18.61
CA ILE A 150 0.17 18.59 -17.43
C ILE A 150 -0.19 17.11 -17.65
N GLY A 151 -0.57 16.75 -18.88
CA GLY A 151 -0.90 15.37 -19.25
C GLY A 151 0.30 14.43 -19.13
N TRP A 152 1.49 14.87 -19.57
CA TRP A 152 2.72 14.10 -19.43
C TRP A 152 3.12 13.91 -17.97
N VAL A 153 2.90 14.92 -17.12
CA VAL A 153 3.19 14.85 -15.67
C VAL A 153 2.32 13.80 -14.99
N TRP A 154 1.02 13.74 -15.30
CA TRP A 154 0.13 12.71 -14.75
C TRP A 154 0.45 11.31 -15.28
N ALA A 155 0.78 11.19 -16.57
CA ALA A 155 1.15 9.91 -17.17
C ALA A 155 2.42 9.32 -16.54
N THR A 156 3.44 10.13 -16.32
CA THR A 156 4.70 9.70 -15.68
C THR A 156 4.51 9.41 -14.20
N ALA A 157 3.72 10.22 -13.47
CA ALA A 157 3.35 9.93 -12.09
C ALA A 157 2.64 8.57 -11.97
N LEU A 158 1.63 8.32 -12.81
CA LEU A 158 0.91 7.05 -12.82
C LEU A 158 1.83 5.88 -13.20
N PHE A 159 2.72 6.07 -14.17
CA PHE A 159 3.71 5.07 -14.57
C PHE A 159 4.64 4.70 -13.41
N PHE A 160 5.22 5.68 -12.70
CA PHE A 160 6.09 5.41 -11.55
C PHE A 160 5.34 4.72 -10.41
N ILE A 161 4.09 5.13 -10.13
CA ILE A 161 3.26 4.48 -9.11
C ILE A 161 2.95 3.03 -9.50
N LEU A 162 2.66 2.76 -10.77
CA LEU A 162 2.40 1.41 -11.28
C LEU A 162 3.64 0.53 -11.20
N VAL A 163 4.80 1.01 -11.64
CA VAL A 163 6.07 0.28 -11.57
C VAL A 163 6.43 -0.03 -10.11
N ASN A 164 6.29 0.95 -9.21
CA ASN A 164 6.50 0.74 -7.78
C ASN A 164 5.52 -0.31 -7.20
N SER A 165 4.25 -0.19 -7.57
CA SER A 165 3.20 -1.10 -7.10
C SER A 165 3.42 -2.52 -7.61
N PHE A 166 3.86 -2.68 -8.85
CA PHE A 166 4.17 -3.97 -9.44
C PHE A 166 5.35 -4.63 -8.74
N SER A 167 6.46 -3.89 -8.57
CA SER A 167 7.64 -4.38 -7.85
C SER A 167 7.30 -4.81 -6.42
N TYR A 168 6.56 -3.97 -5.69
CA TYR A 168 6.13 -4.29 -4.32
C TYR A 168 5.28 -5.56 -4.27
N THR A 169 4.28 -5.67 -5.15
CA THR A 169 3.38 -6.83 -5.19
C THR A 169 4.10 -8.12 -5.58
N LEU A 170 5.10 -8.04 -6.47
CA LEU A 170 5.95 -9.18 -6.82
C LEU A 170 6.74 -9.68 -5.62
N ILE A 171 7.42 -8.77 -4.90
CA ILE A 171 8.17 -9.13 -3.68
C ILE A 171 7.24 -9.79 -2.67
N LEU A 172 6.06 -9.22 -2.47
CA LEU A 172 5.09 -9.74 -1.50
C LEU A 172 4.58 -11.14 -1.91
N HIS A 173 4.29 -11.38 -3.19
CA HIS A 173 3.95 -12.73 -3.67
C HIS A 173 5.12 -13.71 -3.46
N MET A 174 6.36 -13.32 -3.73
CA MET A 174 7.54 -14.17 -3.52
C MET A 174 7.73 -14.53 -2.05
N VAL A 175 7.60 -13.57 -1.14
CA VAL A 175 7.65 -13.82 0.30
C VAL A 175 6.51 -14.75 0.72
N TYR A 176 5.31 -14.54 0.17
CA TYR A 176 4.16 -15.37 0.47
C TYR A 176 4.34 -16.83 0.06
N THR A 177 4.89 -17.11 -1.13
CA THR A 177 5.20 -18.48 -1.59
C THR A 177 6.25 -19.19 -0.75
N ILE A 178 7.09 -18.45 -0.01
CA ILE A 178 8.13 -19.04 0.84
C ILE A 178 7.59 -19.33 2.25
N VAL A 179 6.69 -18.48 2.75
CA VAL A 179 6.17 -18.56 4.12
C VAL A 179 5.05 -19.60 4.29
N LEU A 180 4.35 -19.96 3.21
CA LEU A 180 3.26 -20.95 3.19
C LEU A 180 3.58 -22.12 2.28
#